data_AF-A0A954KBR2-F1
#
_entry.id   AF-A0A954KBR2-F1
#
_cell.length_a   1.000
_cell.length_b   1.000
_cell.length_c   1.000
_cell.angle_alpha   90.00
_cell.angle_beta   90.00
_cell.angle_gamma   90.00
#
_symmetry.space_group_name_H-M   'P 1'
#
loop_
_entity.id
_entity.type
_entity.pdbx_description
1 polymer ?
#
loop_
_entity_poly.entity_id
_entity_poly.type
_entity_poly.pdbx_seq_one_letter_code
_entity_poly.pdbx_strand_id
1 'polypeptide(L)'
;MVQLFLGLTEVVGGPEDGANLPTGFRYDLETARHLFDEIKNVSWCENPDGYYQAGDLASEATAIISGKIGGQFVTLEVLHRPPADMGPGLLLHMDGRCEVV
;
A
#
# COMPACT_ATOMS: atom_id res chain seq x y z
N MET A 1 -9.25 5.64 10.62
CA MET A 1 -9.02 4.75 9.48
C MET A 1 -7.69 5.14 8.89
N VAL A 2 -6.81 4.17 8.63
CA VAL A 2 -5.48 4.40 8.05
C VAL A 2 -5.42 3.60 6.75
N GLN A 3 -5.08 4.26 5.66
CA GLN A 3 -4.90 3.63 4.36
C GLN A 3 -3.43 3.65 4.01
N LEU A 4 -2.92 2.49 3.61
CA LEU A 4 -1.57 2.30 3.13
C LEU A 4 -1.65 1.87 1.67
N PHE A 5 -0.88 2.51 0.82
CA PHE A 5 -0.70 2.14 -0.58
C PHE A 5 0.72 2.50 -0.97
N LEU A 6 1.24 1.87 -2.02
CA LEU A 6 2.53 2.24 -2.59
C LEU A 6 2.37 2.95 -3.92
N GLY A 7 3.37 3.77 -4.25
CA GLY A 7 3.44 4.41 -5.56
C GLY A 7 3.47 3.36 -6.66
N LEU A 8 2.75 3.64 -7.75
CA LEU A 8 2.67 2.75 -8.92
C LEU A 8 4.05 2.46 -9.53
N THR A 9 4.97 3.39 -9.37
CA THR A 9 6.34 3.31 -9.90
C THR A 9 7.33 3.89 -8.90
N GLU A 10 8.57 3.43 -8.99
CA GLU A 10 9.73 4.00 -8.30
C GLU A 10 10.76 4.44 -9.34
N VAL A 11 11.47 5.54 -9.05
CA VAL A 11 12.64 5.95 -9.83
C VAL A 11 13.84 5.18 -9.31
N VAL A 12 14.45 4.36 -10.16
CA VAL A 12 15.59 3.53 -9.78
C VAL A 12 16.92 4.18 -10.17
N GLY A 13 17.98 3.85 -9.43
CA GLY A 13 19.37 4.19 -9.75
C GLY A 13 20.14 3.03 -10.39
N GLY A 14 21.35 3.29 -10.89
CA GLY A 14 22.27 2.26 -11.39
C GLY A 14 22.33 2.16 -12.93
N PRO A 15 22.37 0.95 -13.54
CA PRO A 15 22.39 0.81 -15.00
C PRO A 15 21.18 1.43 -15.70
N GLU A 16 20.07 1.56 -14.97
CA GLU A 16 18.81 2.14 -15.42
C GLU A 16 18.48 3.44 -14.66
N ASP A 17 19.51 4.19 -14.25
CA ASP A 17 19.36 5.43 -13.48
C ASP A 17 18.35 6.40 -14.12
N GLY A 18 17.33 6.78 -13.34
CA GLY A 18 16.24 7.66 -13.78
C GLY A 18 15.05 6.95 -14.42
N ALA A 19 15.07 5.62 -14.56
CA ALA A 19 13.93 4.87 -15.08
C ALA A 19 12.81 4.75 -14.03
N ASN A 20 11.54 4.81 -14.49
CA ASN A 20 10.36 4.50 -13.67
C ASN A 20 10.03 3.02 -13.82
N LEU A 21 10.26 2.24 -12.77
CA LEU A 21 9.93 0.82 -12.76
C LEU A 21 8.71 0.54 -11.88
N PRO A 22 7.89 -0.49 -12.17
CA PRO A 22 6.81 -0.90 -11.27
C PRO A 22 7.37 -1.28 -9.90
N THR A 23 6.80 -0.68 -8.85
CA THR A 23 7.23 -0.97 -7.48
C THR A 23 6.70 -2.34 -7.05
N GLY A 24 7.60 -3.24 -6.63
CA GLY A 24 7.21 -4.49 -5.97
C GLY A 24 7.10 -4.27 -4.47
N PHE A 25 5.97 -4.65 -3.84
CA PHE A 25 5.88 -4.61 -2.38
C PHE A 25 5.40 -5.92 -1.78
N ARG A 26 5.94 -6.17 -0.59
CA ARG A 26 5.50 -7.24 0.29
C ARG A 26 5.06 -6.60 1.59
N TYR A 27 3.80 -6.80 1.95
CA TYR A 27 3.29 -6.43 3.25
C TYR A 27 3.18 -7.66 4.14
N ASP A 28 3.81 -7.61 5.30
CA ASP A 28 3.75 -8.70 6.27
C ASP A 28 2.56 -8.48 7.23
N LEU A 29 1.46 -9.18 6.93
CA LEU A 29 0.25 -9.14 7.75
C LEU A 29 0.46 -9.74 9.14
N GLU A 30 1.40 -10.67 9.33
CA GLU A 30 1.65 -11.30 10.63
C GLU A 30 2.38 -10.33 11.56
N THR A 31 3.38 -9.61 11.03
CA THR A 31 4.01 -8.53 11.80
C THR A 31 3.00 -7.44 12.14
N ALA A 32 2.12 -7.06 11.20
CA ALA A 32 1.06 -6.08 11.44
C ALA A 32 0.07 -6.54 12.51
N ARG A 33 -0.27 -7.83 12.53
CA ARG A 33 -1.13 -8.47 13.54
C ARG A 33 -0.64 -8.22 14.97
N HIS A 34 0.68 -8.24 15.18
CA HIS A 34 1.30 -8.01 16.49
C HIS A 34 1.22 -6.56 16.99
N LEU A 35 0.86 -5.61 16.13
CA LEU A 35 0.67 -4.20 16.53
C LEU A 35 -0.69 -3.96 17.19
N PHE A 36 -1.65 -4.88 17.05
CA PHE A 36 -2.98 -4.78 17.63
C PHE A 36 -3.04 -5.45 19.00
N ASP A 37 -3.60 -4.74 19.98
CA ASP A 37 -3.96 -5.30 21.28
C ASP A 37 -5.05 -6.38 21.14
N GLU A 38 -5.97 -6.16 20.20
CA GLU A 38 -7.11 -7.02 19.93
C GLU A 38 -7.49 -6.92 18.45
N ILE A 39 -7.63 -8.03 17.74
CA ILE A 39 -8.12 -8.02 16.35
C ILE A 39 -9.58 -8.47 16.33
N LYS A 40 -10.42 -7.67 15.68
CA LYS A 40 -11.84 -7.97 15.47
C LYS A 40 -12.10 -8.60 14.11
N ASN A 41 -11.43 -8.12 13.07
CA ASN A 41 -11.65 -8.57 11.71
C ASN A 41 -10.33 -8.55 10.92
N VAL A 42 -10.16 -9.57 10.07
CA VAL A 42 -9.17 -9.61 9.01
C VAL A 42 -9.89 -10.07 7.76
N SER A 43 -9.87 -9.25 6.72
CA SER A 43 -10.51 -9.57 5.44
C SER A 43 -9.59 -9.23 4.28
N TRP A 44 -9.67 -10.05 3.25
CA TRP A 44 -9.08 -9.78 1.95
C TRP A 44 -10.22 -9.61 0.96
N CYS A 45 -10.19 -8.51 0.21
CA CYS A 45 -11.17 -8.18 -0.80
C CYS A 45 -10.45 -8.12 -2.13
N GLU A 46 -10.85 -8.98 -3.06
CA GLU A 46 -10.57 -8.79 -4.47
C GLU A 46 -11.67 -7.89 -5.04
N ASN A 47 -11.30 -6.79 -5.69
CA ASN A 47 -12.22 -5.96 -6.45
C ASN A 47 -12.11 -6.41 -7.91
N PRO A 48 -13.03 -7.27 -8.39
CA PRO A 48 -13.05 -7.64 -9.79
C PRO A 48 -13.26 -6.39 -10.65
N ASP A 49 -12.40 -6.23 -11.67
CA ASP A 49 -12.43 -5.12 -12.62
C ASP A 49 -13.85 -4.92 -13.18
N GLY A 50 -14.37 -3.69 -13.06
CA GLY A 50 -15.73 -3.38 -13.49
C GLY A 50 -15.99 -1.98 -14.03
N TYR A 51 -14.99 -1.09 -14.13
CA TYR A 51 -15.20 0.28 -14.64
C TYR A 51 -14.03 0.91 -15.42
N TYR A 52 -12.96 0.17 -15.75
CA TYR A 52 -11.84 0.71 -16.54
C TYR A 52 -11.72 0.01 -17.89
N GLN A 53 -11.56 0.82 -18.93
CA GLN A 53 -11.53 0.41 -20.34
C GLN A 53 -10.42 -0.60 -20.61
N ALA A 54 -10.66 -1.45 -21.62
CA ALA A 54 -9.76 -2.51 -22.08
C ALA A 54 -8.31 -2.04 -22.23
N GLY A 55 -7.43 -2.50 -21.35
CA GLY A 55 -5.99 -2.22 -21.41
C GLY A 55 -5.22 -2.59 -20.14
N ASP A 56 -5.80 -2.42 -18.95
CA ASP A 56 -5.13 -2.64 -17.66
C ASP A 56 -5.80 -3.74 -16.85
N LEU A 57 -5.43 -5.00 -17.13
CA LEU A 57 -5.83 -6.17 -16.36
C LEU A 57 -4.95 -6.29 -15.12
N ALA A 58 -5.29 -5.61 -14.03
CA ALA A 58 -4.80 -6.01 -12.72
C ALA A 58 -5.90 -5.77 -11.67
N SER A 59 -6.52 -6.88 -11.27
CA SER A 59 -7.46 -7.00 -10.16
C SER A 59 -6.98 -6.18 -8.96
N GLU A 60 -7.79 -5.21 -8.52
CA GLU A 60 -7.46 -4.38 -7.36
C GLU A 60 -7.73 -5.20 -6.10
N ALA A 61 -6.69 -5.54 -5.35
CA ALA A 61 -6.83 -6.24 -4.08
C ALA A 61 -6.62 -5.29 -2.89
N THR A 62 -7.41 -5.49 -1.84
CA THR A 62 -7.27 -4.76 -0.57
C THR A 62 -7.26 -5.74 0.59
N ALA A 63 -6.27 -5.59 1.48
CA ALA A 63 -6.24 -6.28 2.76
C ALA A 63 -6.70 -5.31 3.87
N ILE A 64 -7.58 -5.76 4.75
CA ILE A 64 -8.17 -4.94 5.81
C ILE A 64 -7.98 -5.65 7.15
N ILE A 65 -7.44 -4.93 8.13
CA ILE A 65 -7.33 -5.37 9.52
C ILE A 65 -8.04 -4.33 10.40
N SER A 66 -9.00 -4.77 11.21
CA SER A 66 -9.69 -3.92 12.17
C SER A 66 -9.53 -4.48 13.58
N GLY A 67 -9.20 -3.61 14.53
CA GLY A 67 -8.89 -4.02 15.89
C GLY A 67 -8.67 -2.84 16.82
N LYS A 68 -8.03 -3.08 17.97
CA LYS A 68 -7.61 -2.05 18.92
C LYS A 68 -6.11 -1.88 18.95
N ILE A 69 -5.66 -0.64 19.06
CA ILE A 69 -4.26 -0.26 19.32
C ILE A 69 -4.29 0.82 20.41
N GLY A 70 -3.59 0.62 21.53
CA GLY A 70 -3.65 1.52 22.68
C GLY A 70 -5.07 1.71 23.22
N GLY A 71 -5.91 0.67 23.14
CA GLY A 71 -7.33 0.74 23.52
C GLY A 71 -8.25 1.50 22.55
N GLN A 72 -7.73 2.08 21.46
CA GLN A 72 -8.51 2.77 20.43
C GLN A 72 -8.82 1.83 19.27
N PHE A 73 -10.04 1.90 18.72
CA PHE A 73 -10.39 1.12 17.53
C PHE A 73 -9.75 1.73 16.28
N VAL A 74 -9.00 0.90 15.55
CA VAL A 74 -8.31 1.27 14.32
C VAL A 74 -8.67 0.27 13.22
N THR A 75 -8.89 0.79 12.02
CA THR A 75 -8.94 0.01 10.78
C THR A 75 -7.77 0.42 9.91
N LEU A 76 -6.97 -0.56 9.54
CA LEU A 76 -5.89 -0.46 8.55
C LEU A 76 -6.38 -1.10 7.25
N GLU A 77 -6.26 -0.37 6.15
CA GLU A 77 -6.48 -0.87 4.80
C GLU A 77 -5.18 -0.78 4.01
N VAL A 78 -4.79 -1.88 3.36
CA VAL A 78 -3.63 -1.94 2.49
C VAL A 78 -4.14 -2.13 1.06
N LEU A 79 -4.02 -1.07 0.26
CA LEU A 79 -4.47 -1.03 -1.13
C LEU A 79 -3.33 -1.49 -2.04
N HIS A 80 -3.66 -2.28 -3.05
CA HIS A 80 -2.69 -2.69 -4.08
C HIS A 80 -2.25 -1.52 -4.98
N ARG A 81 -3.09 -0.48 -5.12
CA ARG A 81 -2.82 0.72 -5.92
C ARG A 81 -3.13 1.99 -5.11
N PRO A 82 -2.47 3.12 -5.40
CA PRO A 82 -2.84 4.39 -4.82
C PRO A 82 -4.23 4.82 -5.31
N PRO A 83 -4.98 5.57 -4.49
CA PRO A 83 -6.15 6.31 -4.96
C PRO A 83 -5.80 7.22 -6.14
N ALA A 84 -6.74 7.38 -7.08
CA ALA A 84 -6.50 8.12 -8.33
C ALA A 84 -6.13 9.61 -8.14
N ASP A 85 -6.45 10.18 -6.98
CA ASP A 85 -6.21 11.57 -6.60
C ASP A 85 -4.94 11.75 -5.73
N MET A 86 -4.21 10.67 -5.43
CA MET A 86 -3.01 10.73 -4.60
C MET A 86 -1.75 11.04 -5.42
N GLY A 87 -1.05 12.10 -5.01
CA GLY A 87 0.29 12.44 -5.48
C GLY A 87 1.39 11.61 -4.80
N PRO A 88 2.66 11.82 -5.16
CA PRO A 88 3.79 11.19 -4.47
C PRO A 88 3.80 11.60 -3.00
N GLY A 89 3.66 10.64 -2.09
CA GLY A 89 3.60 10.92 -0.64
C GLY A 89 4.91 10.71 0.11
N LEU A 90 5.88 10.01 -0.48
CA LEU A 90 7.17 9.67 0.12
C LEU A 90 8.28 9.69 -0.95
N LEU A 91 9.40 10.36 -0.66
CA LEU A 91 10.64 10.26 -1.42
C LEU A 91 11.67 9.47 -0.61
N LEU A 92 12.21 8.40 -1.21
CA LEU A 92 13.31 7.62 -0.65
C LEU A 92 14.63 8.09 -1.27
N HIS A 93 15.52 8.61 -0.44
CA HIS A 93 16.86 9.03 -0.84
C HIS A 93 17.79 7.82 -0.97
N MET A 94 18.87 7.94 -1.76
CA MET A 94 19.85 6.86 -1.94
C MET A 94 20.58 6.44 -0.65
N ASP A 95 20.54 7.28 0.39
CA ASP A 95 21.07 6.97 1.73
C ASP A 95 20.05 6.20 2.61
N GLY A 96 18.88 5.86 2.07
CA GLY A 96 17.81 5.14 2.76
C GLY A 96 16.88 6.05 3.59
N ARG A 97 17.05 7.37 3.54
CA ARG A 97 16.18 8.31 4.25
C ARG A 97 14.85 8.49 3.51
N CYS A 98 13.74 8.41 4.24
CA CYS A 98 12.41 8.74 3.72
C CYS A 98 11.99 10.16 4.12
N GLU A 99 11.47 10.95 3.18
CA GLU A 99 10.81 12.23 3.45
C GLU A 99 9.38 12.25 2.90
N VAL A 100 8.48 12.93 3.60
CA VAL A 100 7.11 13.17 3.12
C VAL A 100 7.15 14.36 2.16
N VAL A 101 6.52 14.22 0.99
CA VAL A 101 6.47 15.24 -0.08
C VAL A 101 5.15 16.01 -0.02
#